data_AF-G5AXD2-F1
#
_entry.id   AF-G5AXD2-F1
#
_cell.length_a   1.000
_cell.length_b   1.000
_cell.length_c   1.000
_cell.angle_alpha   90.00
_cell.angle_beta   90.00
_cell.angle_gamma   90.00
#
_symmetry.space_group_name_H-M   'P 1'
#
loop_
_entity.id
_entity.type
_entity.pdbx_description
1 polymer ?
#
loop_
_entity_poly.entity_id
_entity_poly.type
_entity_poly.pdbx_seq_one_letter_code
_entity_poly.pdbx_strand_id
1 'polypeptide(L)'
;MWVTLLTMAWVISFVSSHSYTANTLPDIENEDFIKDCVRIHNKFRSEVNPTASDMLYMTWDPALAQVAKAWAKNCLFGHNPQLKSHRLHPNFDSLGENIWTGSLFLFSVSSAISNWYNEIQYYDFNTQKCNNVCGHYTQVVWADSYKVGCAVQFCPRVSGFDTLSNGAHFICNYGPPGNYPTWPYKRGATCSACSTNDTCLDNLCGDELLKEEEEEEEEEEEEEEEEEEEEEEEEEEEEEEEEEEEEEEEEEEEEEEEEEEEEEEEEEEEEEEEEEEEEEEEEEEEEEEEEEEEEEEEEEEEEEEEEEKKKQESCAA
;
A
#
# COMPACT_ATOMS: atom_id res chain seq x y z
N MET A 1 -51.62 -29.98 -1.71
CA MET A 1 -51.01 -30.38 -0.43
C MET A 1 -49.62 -30.96 -0.68
N TRP A 2 -48.59 -30.23 -0.22
CA TRP A 2 -47.32 -30.74 0.32
C TRP A 2 -46.31 -31.34 -0.69
N VAL A 3 -45.03 -30.99 -0.78
CA VAL A 3 -44.12 -29.98 -0.21
C VAL A 3 -42.97 -29.90 -1.24
N THR A 4 -42.61 -28.72 -1.75
CA THR A 4 -41.38 -28.53 -2.53
C THR A 4 -40.18 -28.50 -1.60
N LEU A 5 -39.17 -29.30 -1.93
CA LEU A 5 -37.92 -29.45 -1.19
C LEU A 5 -37.09 -28.16 -1.27
N LEU A 6 -36.94 -27.49 -0.13
CA LEU A 6 -35.90 -26.47 0.10
C LEU A 6 -34.53 -27.15 0.12
N THR A 7 -33.78 -27.04 -0.97
CA THR A 7 -32.34 -27.30 -0.96
C THR A 7 -31.62 -26.05 -0.46
N MET A 8 -31.33 -25.99 0.84
CA MET A 8 -30.38 -25.02 1.40
C MET A 8 -28.99 -25.31 0.85
N ALA A 9 -28.57 -24.56 -0.17
CA ALA A 9 -27.18 -24.52 -0.60
C ALA A 9 -26.37 -23.86 0.52
N TRP A 10 -25.65 -24.68 1.29
CA TRP A 10 -24.61 -24.20 2.18
C TRP A 10 -23.47 -23.64 1.31
N VAL A 11 -23.47 -22.33 1.11
CA VAL A 11 -22.28 -21.62 0.64
C VAL A 11 -21.29 -21.65 1.80
N ILE A 12 -20.44 -22.68 1.83
CA ILE A 12 -19.25 -22.69 2.66
C ILE A 12 -18.37 -21.59 2.09
N SER A 13 -18.43 -20.42 2.69
CA SER A 13 -17.44 -19.37 2.49
C SER A 13 -16.09 -19.95 2.92
N PHE A 14 -15.37 -20.50 1.94
CA PHE A 14 -13.94 -20.67 2.01
C PHE A 14 -13.38 -19.25 2.00
N VAL A 15 -13.28 -18.64 3.18
CA VAL A 15 -12.22 -17.67 3.41
C VAL A 15 -10.92 -18.41 3.16
N SER A 16 -10.46 -18.35 1.92
CA SER A 16 -9.07 -18.64 1.57
C SER A 16 -8.26 -17.85 2.56
N SER A 17 -7.67 -18.55 3.51
CA SER A 17 -6.62 -18.00 4.35
C SER A 17 -5.47 -17.74 3.38
N HIS A 18 -5.49 -16.59 2.73
CA HIS A 18 -4.27 -15.98 2.21
C HIS A 18 -3.43 -15.72 3.46
N SER A 19 -2.64 -16.75 3.80
CA SER A 19 -1.52 -16.58 4.70
C SER A 19 -0.66 -15.56 3.99
N TYR A 20 -0.68 -14.29 4.43
CA TYR A 20 0.26 -13.28 3.95
C TYR A 20 1.65 -13.89 4.03
N THR A 21 2.16 -14.28 2.87
CA THR A 21 3.37 -15.07 2.73
C THR A 21 4.54 -14.18 3.12
N ALA A 22 5.43 -14.71 3.95
CA ALA A 22 6.73 -14.13 4.19
C ALA A 22 7.50 -14.04 2.86
N ASN A 23 7.41 -12.92 2.14
CA ASN A 23 8.23 -12.63 0.97
C ASN A 23 8.28 -11.12 0.61
N THR A 24 8.50 -10.23 1.60
CA THR A 24 8.59 -8.77 1.37
C THR A 24 10.03 -8.24 1.41
N LEU A 25 11.05 -9.10 1.34
CA LEU A 25 12.45 -8.70 1.38
C LEU A 25 13.16 -9.18 0.11
N PRO A 26 14.00 -8.35 -0.52
CA PRO A 26 14.68 -8.71 -1.76
C PRO A 26 15.67 -9.85 -1.56
N ASP A 27 15.80 -10.71 -2.58
CA ASP A 27 16.89 -11.69 -2.65
C ASP A 27 18.19 -10.99 -3.07
N ILE A 28 19.34 -11.65 -2.86
CA ILE A 28 20.66 -11.13 -3.24
C ILE A 28 20.89 -11.07 -4.76
N GLU A 29 19.95 -11.63 -5.53
CA GLU A 29 19.95 -11.62 -7.00
C GLU A 29 18.91 -10.64 -7.57
N ASN A 30 18.11 -9.95 -6.75
CA ASN A 30 17.21 -8.90 -7.23
C ASN A 30 18.03 -7.67 -7.66
N GLU A 31 17.76 -7.17 -8.87
CA GLU A 31 18.58 -6.17 -9.54
C GLU A 31 18.47 -4.81 -8.84
N ASP A 32 17.27 -4.34 -8.50
CA ASP A 32 17.05 -3.09 -7.75
C ASP A 32 17.79 -3.08 -6.42
N PHE A 33 17.76 -4.20 -5.69
CA PHE A 33 18.50 -4.34 -4.43
C PHE A 33 20.01 -4.25 -4.64
N ILE A 34 20.54 -4.82 -5.72
CA ILE A 34 21.95 -4.74 -6.09
C ILE A 34 22.31 -3.29 -6.44
N LYS A 35 21.54 -2.67 -7.34
CA LYS A 35 21.67 -1.28 -7.79
C LYS A 35 21.63 -0.33 -6.60
N ASP A 36 20.61 -0.40 -5.76
CA ASP A 36 20.49 0.39 -4.53
C ASP A 36 21.69 0.24 -3.60
N CYS A 37 22.17 -1.00 -3.41
CA CYS A 37 23.33 -1.22 -2.57
C CYS A 37 24.55 -0.51 -3.14
N VAL A 38 24.82 -0.63 -4.43
CA VAL A 38 25.99 -0.01 -5.07
C VAL A 38 25.86 1.51 -5.14
N ARG A 39 24.77 2.00 -5.73
CA ARG A 39 24.45 3.42 -5.95
C ARG A 39 24.55 4.22 -4.66
N ILE A 40 23.93 3.75 -3.58
CA ILE A 40 23.89 4.47 -2.30
C ILE A 40 25.27 4.48 -1.62
N HIS A 41 26.05 3.38 -1.73
CA HIS A 41 27.44 3.41 -1.26
C HIS A 41 28.26 4.43 -2.05
N ASN A 42 28.18 4.43 -3.39
CA ASN A 42 28.94 5.35 -4.24
C ASN A 42 28.54 6.81 -4.02
N LYS A 43 27.24 7.11 -3.84
CA LYS A 43 26.75 8.43 -3.44
C LYS A 43 27.44 8.93 -2.16
N PHE A 44 27.46 8.11 -1.10
CA PHE A 44 28.12 8.52 0.13
C PHE A 44 29.64 8.64 0.00
N ARG A 45 30.27 7.85 -0.88
CA ARG A 45 31.70 7.89 -1.15
C ARG A 45 32.10 9.12 -1.97
N SER A 46 31.26 9.58 -2.89
CA SER A 46 31.50 10.76 -3.72
C SER A 46 31.32 12.07 -2.94
N GLU A 47 30.42 12.08 -1.96
CA GLU A 47 30.03 13.28 -1.19
C GLU A 47 30.85 13.49 0.11
N VAL A 48 31.92 12.72 0.33
CA VAL A 48 32.69 12.79 1.58
C VAL A 48 33.33 14.17 1.84
N ASN A 49 33.31 14.59 3.11
CA ASN A 49 33.96 15.82 3.57
C ASN A 49 34.86 15.52 4.78
N PRO A 50 36.19 15.76 4.70
CA PRO A 50 36.95 16.34 3.59
C PRO A 50 36.95 15.45 2.34
N THR A 51 37.21 16.05 1.17
CA THR A 51 37.30 15.34 -0.11
C THR A 51 38.40 14.28 -0.11
N ALA A 52 38.15 13.18 -0.82
CA ALA A 52 39.07 12.05 -0.97
C ALA A 52 39.83 12.10 -2.30
N SER A 53 41.13 11.86 -2.28
CA SER A 53 41.94 11.80 -3.51
C SER A 53 41.98 10.43 -4.17
N ASP A 54 41.61 9.38 -3.45
CA ASP A 54 41.84 7.97 -3.80
C ASP A 54 40.63 7.06 -3.55
N MET A 55 39.43 7.63 -3.48
CA MET A 55 38.21 6.86 -3.23
C MET A 55 37.90 5.98 -4.44
N LEU A 56 38.00 4.66 -4.32
CA LEU A 56 37.66 3.77 -5.43
C LEU A 56 36.15 3.73 -5.66
N TYR A 57 35.74 3.59 -6.91
CA TYR A 57 34.37 3.25 -7.26
C TYR A 57 34.04 1.85 -6.72
N MET A 58 32.87 1.68 -6.09
CA MET A 58 32.42 0.43 -5.50
C MET A 58 31.49 -0.30 -6.46
N THR A 59 31.69 -1.60 -6.65
CA THR A 59 30.83 -2.45 -7.50
C THR A 59 30.33 -3.67 -6.73
N TRP A 60 29.25 -4.27 -7.21
CA TRP A 60 28.72 -5.51 -6.64
C TRP A 60 29.69 -6.68 -6.79
N ASP A 61 29.66 -7.57 -5.80
CA ASP A 61 30.32 -8.87 -5.82
C ASP A 61 29.35 -9.96 -5.32
N PRO A 62 28.87 -10.84 -6.21
CA PRO A 62 27.89 -11.87 -5.84
C PRO A 62 28.45 -12.89 -4.84
N ALA A 63 29.77 -13.12 -4.82
CA ALA A 63 30.37 -14.02 -3.84
C ALA A 63 30.40 -13.39 -2.44
N LEU A 64 30.58 -12.07 -2.32
CA LEU A 64 30.39 -11.37 -1.05
C LEU A 64 28.93 -11.42 -0.58
N ALA A 65 27.96 -11.27 -1.50
CA ALA A 65 26.54 -11.33 -1.18
C ALA A 65 26.13 -12.72 -0.66
N GLN A 66 26.71 -13.79 -1.23
CA GLN A 66 26.54 -15.16 -0.72
C GLN A 66 27.10 -15.34 0.69
N VAL A 67 28.26 -14.72 1.00
CA VAL A 67 28.83 -14.73 2.36
C VAL A 67 27.89 -14.01 3.33
N ALA A 68 27.37 -12.84 2.95
CA ALA A 68 26.42 -12.08 3.76
C ALA A 68 25.13 -12.86 3.99
N LYS A 69 24.53 -13.44 2.93
CA LYS A 69 23.31 -14.27 3.00
C LYS A 69 23.49 -15.48 3.90
N ALA A 70 24.64 -16.15 3.83
CA ALA A 70 24.94 -17.29 4.68
C ALA A 70 25.03 -16.89 6.16
N TRP A 71 25.58 -15.71 6.46
CA TRP A 71 25.70 -15.23 7.84
C TRP A 71 24.39 -14.66 8.39
N ALA A 72 23.66 -13.87 7.61
CA ALA A 72 22.39 -13.24 8.01
C ALA A 72 21.33 -14.25 8.47
N LYS A 73 21.33 -15.46 7.88
CA LYS A 73 20.48 -16.60 8.29
C LYS A 73 20.59 -17.00 9.76
N ASN A 74 21.68 -16.65 10.44
CA ASN A 74 21.87 -16.95 11.86
C ASN A 74 21.03 -16.05 12.77
N CYS A 75 20.47 -14.94 12.26
CA CYS A 75 19.71 -13.96 13.04
C CYS A 75 20.41 -13.59 14.35
N LEU A 76 21.71 -13.26 14.24
CA LEU A 76 22.60 -12.96 15.35
C LEU A 76 23.23 -11.59 15.13
N PHE A 77 23.00 -10.66 16.06
CA PHE A 77 23.68 -9.38 16.07
C PHE A 77 25.12 -9.54 16.56
N GLY A 78 25.98 -10.02 15.66
CA GLY A 78 27.40 -10.23 15.88
C GLY A 78 28.10 -10.51 14.56
N HIS A 79 29.35 -10.06 14.46
CA HIS A 79 30.12 -10.22 13.24
C HIS A 79 30.45 -11.67 12.91
N ASN A 80 30.54 -11.99 11.62
CA ASN A 80 30.95 -13.31 11.15
C ASN A 80 32.40 -13.61 11.63
N PRO A 81 32.60 -14.63 12.49
CA PRO A 81 33.92 -14.91 13.06
C PRO A 81 34.93 -15.45 12.03
N GLN A 82 34.47 -15.82 10.84
CA GLN A 82 35.29 -16.37 9.77
C GLN A 82 35.95 -15.31 8.88
N LEU A 83 35.49 -14.05 8.91
CA LEU A 83 35.94 -12.96 8.02
C LEU A 83 37.45 -12.72 8.01
N LYS A 84 38.15 -13.06 9.09
CA LYS A 84 39.61 -12.89 9.25
C LYS A 84 40.37 -14.20 9.42
N SER A 85 39.67 -15.28 9.76
CA SER A 85 40.29 -16.57 10.09
C SER A 85 40.22 -17.57 8.94
N HIS A 86 39.34 -17.33 7.96
CA HIS A 86 39.15 -18.17 6.79
C HIS A 86 39.06 -17.28 5.55
N ARG A 87 39.57 -17.81 4.43
CA ARG A 87 39.40 -17.17 3.12
C ARG A 87 38.02 -17.51 2.58
N LEU A 88 37.06 -16.64 2.85
CA LEU A 88 35.66 -16.78 2.40
C LEU A 88 35.45 -16.32 0.95
N HIS A 89 36.38 -15.53 0.41
CA HIS A 89 36.36 -15.02 -0.95
C HIS A 89 37.63 -15.43 -1.72
N PRO A 90 37.54 -15.87 -2.99
CA PRO A 90 38.71 -16.26 -3.76
C PRO A 90 39.71 -15.13 -4.00
N ASN A 91 39.31 -13.85 -3.97
CA ASN A 91 40.22 -12.74 -4.26
C ASN A 91 40.65 -11.93 -3.03
N PHE A 92 40.03 -12.15 -1.86
CA PHE A 92 40.31 -11.40 -0.64
C PHE A 92 40.64 -12.35 0.52
N ASP A 93 41.79 -12.15 1.16
CA ASP A 93 42.25 -12.99 2.28
C ASP A 93 41.43 -12.77 3.56
N SER A 94 40.81 -11.60 3.68
CA SER A 94 39.90 -11.21 4.75
C SER A 94 38.81 -10.31 4.18
N LEU A 95 37.74 -10.07 4.95
CA LEU A 95 36.57 -9.29 4.53
C LEU A 95 36.14 -8.31 5.61
N GLY A 96 35.58 -7.18 5.18
CA GLY A 96 34.88 -6.22 6.04
C GLY A 96 33.42 -6.61 6.22
N GLU A 97 32.74 -6.03 7.20
CA GLU A 97 31.32 -6.31 7.44
C GLU A 97 30.64 -5.15 8.17
N ASN A 98 29.48 -4.74 7.67
CA ASN A 98 28.53 -3.91 8.39
C ASN A 98 27.24 -4.71 8.63
N ILE A 99 26.59 -4.47 9.77
CA ILE A 99 25.34 -5.12 10.16
C ILE A 99 24.35 -4.04 10.57
N TRP A 100 23.14 -4.10 10.04
CA TRP A 100 22.00 -3.30 10.44
C TRP A 100 20.90 -4.25 10.90
N THR A 101 20.14 -3.85 11.91
CA THR A 101 19.03 -4.64 12.43
C THR A 101 17.94 -3.70 12.92
N GLY A 102 16.73 -3.90 12.44
CA GLY A 102 15.58 -3.08 12.81
C GLY A 102 14.27 -3.79 12.58
N SER A 103 13.17 -3.08 12.84
CA SER A 103 11.82 -3.53 12.47
C SER A 103 11.75 -3.77 10.95
N LEU A 104 11.03 -4.81 10.52
CA LEU A 104 10.83 -5.09 9.09
C LEU A 104 10.29 -3.88 8.33
N PHE A 105 9.33 -3.15 8.91
CA PHE A 105 8.71 -1.95 8.31
C PHE A 105 9.65 -0.75 8.14
N LEU A 106 10.79 -0.72 8.84
CA LEU A 106 11.77 0.37 8.74
C LEU A 106 12.90 0.06 7.78
N PHE A 107 12.91 -1.14 7.19
CA PHE A 107 13.98 -1.55 6.32
C PHE A 107 13.77 -1.01 4.90
N SER A 108 14.75 -0.27 4.45
CA SER A 108 15.12 -0.13 3.05
C SER A 108 16.64 -0.13 2.97
N VAL A 109 17.20 -0.42 1.80
CA VAL A 109 18.66 -0.36 1.57
C VAL A 109 19.18 1.04 1.91
N SER A 110 18.48 2.07 1.41
CA SER A 110 18.73 3.48 1.72
C SER A 110 18.73 3.78 3.22
N SER A 111 17.71 3.35 3.97
CA SER A 111 17.62 3.58 5.41
C SER A 111 18.77 2.94 6.18
N ALA A 112 19.15 1.70 5.82
CA ALA A 112 20.20 0.96 6.50
C ALA A 112 21.60 1.56 6.24
N ILE A 113 21.94 1.85 4.97
CA ILE A 113 23.24 2.42 4.60
C ILE A 113 23.34 3.87 5.11
N SER A 114 22.26 4.65 5.02
CA SER A 114 22.22 6.00 5.61
C SER A 114 22.44 5.97 7.12
N ASN A 115 21.86 4.98 7.82
CA ASN A 115 22.10 4.80 9.25
C ASN A 115 23.59 4.55 9.56
N TRP A 116 24.26 3.70 8.78
CA TRP A 116 25.70 3.48 8.90
C TRP A 116 26.52 4.73 8.59
N TYR A 117 26.19 5.44 7.52
CA TYR A 117 26.89 6.67 7.13
C TYR A 117 26.73 7.79 8.16
N ASN A 118 25.54 7.92 8.76
CA ASN A 118 25.21 8.94 9.75
C ASN A 118 26.05 8.87 11.04
N GLU A 119 26.83 7.82 11.25
CA GLU A 119 27.87 7.80 12.29
C GLU A 119 28.97 8.86 12.08
N ILE A 120 29.08 9.45 10.87
CA ILE A 120 29.96 10.59 10.57
C ILE A 120 29.80 11.73 11.59
N GLN A 121 28.61 11.93 12.14
CA GLN A 121 28.34 12.95 13.17
C GLN A 121 29.16 12.75 14.46
N TYR A 122 29.66 11.53 14.70
CA TYR A 122 30.49 11.16 15.86
C TYR A 122 31.98 11.04 15.52
N TYR A 123 32.36 11.18 14.24
CA TYR A 123 33.71 10.97 13.76
C TYR A 123 34.40 12.29 13.40
N ASP A 124 35.52 12.59 14.05
CA ASP A 124 36.40 13.71 13.68
C ASP A 124 37.53 13.22 12.77
N PHE A 125 37.43 13.52 11.47
CA PHE A 125 38.44 13.14 10.48
C PHE A 125 39.84 13.69 10.80
N ASN A 126 39.95 14.91 11.36
CA ASN A 126 41.25 15.52 11.63
C ASN A 126 42.03 14.77 12.70
N THR A 127 41.33 14.16 13.66
CA THR A 127 41.94 13.49 14.81
C THR A 127 41.75 11.98 14.81
N GLN A 128 40.98 11.43 13.87
CA GLN A 128 40.52 10.03 13.82
C GLN A 128 39.76 9.60 15.07
N LYS A 129 39.23 10.56 15.84
CA LYS A 129 38.51 10.28 17.07
C LYS A 129 37.05 9.97 16.76
N CYS A 130 36.59 8.86 17.31
CA CYS A 130 35.19 8.49 17.36
C CYS A 130 34.66 8.70 18.78
N ASN A 131 33.57 9.46 18.93
CA ASN A 131 32.93 9.70 20.22
C ASN A 131 31.82 8.70 20.56
N ASN A 132 31.51 7.77 19.64
CA ASN A 132 30.52 6.71 19.83
C ASN A 132 30.89 5.47 18.98
N VAL A 133 29.99 5.00 18.11
CA VAL A 133 30.27 4.03 17.05
C VAL A 133 30.49 4.82 15.75
N CYS A 134 31.56 4.49 15.02
CA CYS A 134 31.89 5.09 13.73
C CYS A 134 32.37 4.05 12.71
N GLY A 135 32.39 2.78 13.11
CA GLY A 135 32.97 1.70 12.31
C GLY A 135 32.16 1.39 11.06
N HIS A 136 30.85 1.63 11.09
CA HIS A 136 30.01 1.42 9.93
C HIS A 136 30.27 2.53 8.90
N TYR A 137 30.28 3.79 9.35
CA TYR A 137 30.64 4.93 8.52
C TYR A 137 32.01 4.74 7.87
N THR A 138 33.06 4.46 8.67
CA THR A 138 34.42 4.35 8.11
C THR A 138 34.55 3.21 7.11
N GLN A 139 33.76 2.13 7.23
CA GLN A 139 33.75 1.05 6.24
C GLN A 139 33.01 1.46 4.95
N VAL A 140 31.87 2.15 5.04
CA VAL A 140 31.14 2.67 3.86
C VAL A 140 32.07 3.55 3.01
N VAL A 141 32.81 4.45 3.66
CA VAL A 141 33.73 5.38 2.99
C VAL A 141 35.19 4.90 2.96
N TRP A 142 35.43 3.58 3.06
CA TRP A 142 36.80 3.07 3.01
C TRP A 142 37.31 3.05 1.57
N ALA A 143 38.29 3.90 1.25
CA ALA A 143 38.79 4.11 -0.11
C ALA A 143 39.18 2.81 -0.82
N ASP A 144 39.93 1.95 -0.14
CA ASP A 144 40.44 0.70 -0.74
C ASP A 144 39.38 -0.40 -0.90
N SER A 145 38.20 -0.28 -0.26
CA SER A 145 37.11 -1.26 -0.38
C SER A 145 36.31 -0.93 -1.64
N TYR A 146 36.46 -1.74 -2.69
CA TYR A 146 35.85 -1.51 -4.01
C TYR A 146 34.83 -2.59 -4.42
N LYS A 147 34.70 -3.67 -3.65
CA LYS A 147 33.64 -4.68 -3.80
C LYS A 147 32.73 -4.73 -2.59
N VAL A 148 31.44 -4.80 -2.82
CA VAL A 148 30.41 -4.99 -1.79
C VAL A 148 29.44 -6.09 -2.20
N GLY A 149 28.96 -6.86 -1.22
CA GLY A 149 27.86 -7.77 -1.42
C GLY A 149 27.03 -7.85 -0.15
N CYS A 150 25.73 -7.69 -0.29
CA CYS A 150 24.78 -7.54 0.81
C CYS A 150 23.70 -8.62 0.80
N ALA A 151 23.05 -8.80 1.95
CA ALA A 151 21.88 -9.64 2.09
C ALA A 151 21.01 -9.16 3.25
N VAL A 152 19.70 -9.26 3.10
CA VAL A 152 18.74 -9.06 4.18
C VAL A 152 18.04 -10.37 4.53
N GLN A 153 17.84 -10.63 5.81
CA GLN A 153 17.13 -11.80 6.32
C GLN A 153 15.98 -11.38 7.23
N PHE A 154 14.78 -11.92 6.96
CA PHE A 154 13.68 -11.86 7.93
C PHE A 154 14.02 -12.72 9.15
N CYS A 155 13.96 -12.13 10.33
CA CYS A 155 14.27 -12.78 11.60
C CYS A 155 13.11 -12.59 12.58
N PRO A 156 12.37 -13.67 12.93
CA PRO A 156 11.33 -13.61 13.97
C PRO A 156 11.87 -13.06 15.30
N ARG A 157 13.13 -13.36 15.60
CA ARG A 157 13.94 -12.77 16.67
C ARG A 157 15.38 -12.65 16.22
N VAL A 158 16.09 -11.66 16.76
CA VAL A 158 17.53 -11.48 16.53
C VAL A 158 18.26 -11.61 17.87
N SER A 159 19.17 -12.58 17.96
CA SER A 159 20.00 -12.76 19.16
C SER A 159 20.85 -11.51 19.38
N GLY A 160 20.75 -10.89 20.56
CA GLY A 160 21.35 -9.58 20.85
C GLY A 160 20.33 -8.45 21.00
N PHE A 161 19.07 -8.68 20.60
CA PHE A 161 17.95 -7.77 20.83
C PHE A 161 16.80 -8.49 21.53
N ASP A 162 16.58 -8.21 22.81
CA ASP A 162 15.57 -8.90 23.62
C ASP A 162 14.12 -8.52 23.26
N THR A 163 13.91 -7.30 22.75
CA THR A 163 12.58 -6.74 22.47
C THR A 163 12.22 -6.72 20.99
N LEU A 164 13.18 -6.97 20.09
CA LEU A 164 12.91 -6.95 18.65
C LEU A 164 12.26 -8.27 18.22
N SER A 165 11.10 -8.17 17.59
CA SER A 165 10.39 -9.27 16.94
C SER A 165 10.13 -8.93 15.48
N ASN A 166 10.14 -9.93 14.60
CA ASN A 166 9.87 -9.77 13.16
C ASN A 166 10.75 -8.67 12.55
N GLY A 167 12.07 -8.79 12.75
CA GLY A 167 13.04 -7.80 12.29
C GLY A 167 13.63 -8.14 10.92
N ALA A 168 14.08 -7.11 10.22
CA ALA A 168 14.98 -7.25 9.09
C ALA A 168 16.43 -7.17 9.59
N HIS A 169 17.24 -8.13 9.17
CA HIS A 169 18.65 -8.26 9.54
C HIS A 169 19.50 -8.16 8.27
N PHE A 170 20.08 -6.98 8.05
CA PHE A 170 20.79 -6.61 6.82
C PHE A 170 22.30 -6.61 7.06
N ILE A 171 23.05 -7.28 6.19
CA ILE A 171 24.50 -7.43 6.30
C ILE A 171 25.11 -7.10 4.95
N CYS A 172 26.17 -6.29 4.95
CA CYS A 172 27.04 -6.07 3.78
C CYS A 172 28.46 -6.51 4.12
N ASN A 173 29.07 -7.30 3.23
CA ASN A 173 30.49 -7.65 3.29
C ASN A 173 31.29 -6.84 2.26
N TYR A 174 32.51 -6.44 2.64
CA TYR A 174 33.36 -5.55 1.84
C TYR A 174 34.70 -6.20 1.50
N GLY A 175 35.13 -6.04 0.25
CA GLY A 175 36.38 -6.56 -0.27
C GLY A 175 37.24 -5.47 -0.92
N PRO A 176 38.52 -5.34 -0.54
CA PRO A 176 39.15 -5.79 0.72
C PRO A 176 38.50 -5.15 1.96
N PRO A 177 38.79 -5.62 3.19
CA PRO A 177 38.27 -5.02 4.42
C PRO A 177 38.83 -3.63 4.64
N GLY A 178 38.00 -2.77 5.24
CA GLY A 178 38.44 -1.50 5.79
C GLY A 178 38.74 -1.55 7.29
N ASN A 179 38.54 -0.41 7.94
CA ASN A 179 38.62 -0.24 9.39
C ASN A 179 39.97 -0.64 10.01
N TYR A 180 41.06 -0.47 9.25
CA TYR A 180 42.40 -0.45 9.82
C TYR A 180 42.60 0.80 10.70
N PRO A 181 43.55 0.81 11.65
CA PRO A 181 43.79 1.96 12.53
C PRO A 181 44.50 3.11 11.79
N THR A 182 43.83 3.67 10.78
CA THR A 182 44.25 4.78 9.91
C THR A 182 43.01 5.53 9.39
N TRP A 183 43.19 6.59 8.59
CA TRP A 183 42.08 7.29 7.93
C TRP A 183 41.40 6.37 6.91
N PRO A 184 40.07 6.49 6.73
CA PRO A 184 39.35 5.68 5.76
C PRO A 184 39.71 5.99 4.31
N TYR A 185 40.26 7.19 4.03
CA TYR A 185 40.71 7.62 2.72
C TYR A 185 41.79 8.71 2.84
N LYS A 186 42.52 9.00 1.75
CA LYS A 186 43.48 10.10 1.72
C LYS A 186 42.77 11.41 1.43
N ARG A 187 42.89 12.37 2.34
CA ARG A 187 42.43 13.74 2.10
C ARG A 187 43.22 14.38 0.95
N GLY A 188 42.51 14.91 -0.04
CA GLY A 188 43.11 15.63 -1.15
C GLY A 188 42.08 16.12 -2.17
N ALA A 189 42.54 16.72 -3.27
CA ALA A 189 41.65 17.03 -4.39
C ALA A 189 41.06 15.73 -4.95
N THR A 190 39.78 15.77 -5.34
CA THR A 190 39.05 14.59 -5.83
C THR A 190 39.83 13.92 -6.96
N CYS A 191 39.91 12.59 -6.91
CA CYS A 191 40.64 11.74 -7.86
C CYS A 191 42.14 12.04 -8.07
N SER A 192 42.76 12.93 -7.31
CA SER A 192 44.16 13.33 -7.53
C SER A 192 45.22 12.27 -7.20
N ALA A 193 44.79 11.12 -6.65
CA ALA A 193 45.63 10.00 -6.28
C ALA A 193 45.06 8.64 -6.75
N CYS A 194 44.22 8.62 -7.79
CA CYS A 194 43.79 7.39 -8.47
C CYS A 194 44.97 6.70 -9.18
N SER A 195 44.79 5.43 -9.59
CA SER A 195 45.79 4.72 -10.38
C SER A 195 45.94 5.35 -11.77
N THR A 196 47.06 5.12 -12.45
CA THR A 196 47.35 5.77 -13.75
C THR A 196 46.38 5.40 -14.87
N ASN A 197 45.63 4.32 -14.72
CA ASN A 197 44.68 3.83 -15.70
C ASN A 197 43.22 4.11 -15.29
N ASP A 198 43.00 4.65 -14.10
CA ASP A 198 41.67 4.95 -13.60
C ASP A 198 41.23 6.33 -14.13
N THR A 199 39.97 6.46 -14.47
CA THR A 199 39.27 7.73 -14.72
C THR A 199 38.61 8.22 -13.43
N CYS A 200 38.07 9.44 -13.48
CA CYS A 200 37.33 10.04 -12.37
C CYS A 200 35.85 10.10 -12.75
N LEU A 201 35.04 9.29 -12.09
CA LEU A 201 33.59 9.18 -12.26
C LEU A 201 32.95 9.64 -10.95
N ASP A 202 32.23 10.76 -10.99
CA ASP A 202 31.58 11.36 -9.81
C ASP A 202 32.44 11.40 -8.54
N ASN A 203 33.68 11.90 -8.68
CA ASN A 203 34.68 11.99 -7.61
C ASN A 203 35.26 10.65 -7.11
N LEU A 204 35.00 9.55 -7.81
CA LEU A 204 35.49 8.20 -7.55
C LEU A 204 36.49 7.75 -8.62
N CYS A 205 37.48 6.96 -8.21
CA CYS A 205 38.47 6.33 -9.08
C CYS A 205 37.89 5.04 -9.66
N GLY A 206 37.65 4.98 -10.97
CA GLY A 206 37.05 3.82 -11.65
C GLY A 206 37.67 3.57 -13.02
N ASP A 207 37.34 2.44 -13.66
CA ASP A 207 37.69 2.18 -15.05
C ASP A 207 36.69 2.92 -15.98
N GLU A 208 37.11 3.28 -17.18
CA GLU A 208 36.26 3.91 -18.21
C GLU A 208 35.09 2.99 -18.61
N LEU A 209 35.27 1.67 -18.50
CA LEU A 209 34.20 0.69 -18.77
C LEU A 209 33.05 0.73 -17.74
N LEU A 210 33.33 1.09 -16.49
CA LEU A 210 32.28 1.22 -15.46
C LEU A 210 31.38 2.43 -15.74
N LYS A 211 31.92 3.43 -16.43
CA LYS A 211 31.17 4.60 -16.84
C LYS A 211 30.21 4.28 -17.98
N GLU A 212 30.64 3.47 -18.94
CA GLU A 212 29.77 3.01 -20.03
C GLU A 212 28.63 2.13 -19.49
N GLU A 213 28.93 1.24 -18.52
CA GLU A 213 27.90 0.44 -17.85
C GLU A 213 26.90 1.30 -17.05
N GLU A 214 27.35 2.31 -16.29
CA GLU A 214 26.44 3.22 -15.58
C GLU A 214 25.61 4.10 -16.53
N GLU A 215 26.19 4.62 -17.61
CA GLU A 215 25.45 5.44 -18.57
C GLU A 215 24.40 4.61 -19.33
N GLU A 216 24.69 3.34 -19.67
CA GLU A 216 23.68 2.43 -20.24
C GLU A 216 22.58 2.08 -19.22
N GLU A 217 22.93 1.85 -17.95
CA GLU A 217 21.94 1.56 -16.89
C GLU A 217 21.06 2.78 -16.54
N GLU A 218 21.59 4.00 -16.57
CA GLU A 218 20.82 5.24 -16.39
C GLU A 218 19.85 5.46 -17.56
N GLU A 219 20.26 5.18 -18.81
CA GLU A 219 19.37 5.24 -19.97
C GLU A 219 18.23 4.21 -19.88
N GLU A 220 18.51 2.97 -19.41
CA GLU A 220 17.47 1.95 -19.19
C GLU A 220 16.50 2.34 -18.05
N GLU A 221 16.98 2.97 -16.96
CA GLU A 221 16.10 3.47 -15.88
C GLU A 221 15.21 4.62 -16.34
N GLU A 222 15.74 5.55 -17.15
CA GLU A 222 14.92 6.62 -17.75
C GLU A 222 13.85 6.05 -18.70
N GLU A 223 14.15 5.01 -19.48
CA GLU A 223 13.17 4.34 -20.33
C GLU A 223 12.09 3.59 -19.51
N GLU A 224 12.46 2.92 -18.42
CA GLU A 224 11.48 2.26 -17.52
C GLU A 224 10.59 3.27 -16.79
N GLU A 225 11.12 4.40 -16.30
CA GLU A 225 10.32 5.47 -15.69
C GLU A 225 9.35 6.10 -16.71
N GLU A 226 9.75 6.28 -17.97
CA GLU A 226 8.85 6.75 -19.03
C GLU A 226 7.73 5.73 -19.35
N GLU A 227 8.02 4.42 -19.36
CA GLU A 227 7.00 3.38 -19.54
C GLU A 227 6.01 3.31 -18.35
N GLU A 228 6.48 3.45 -17.11
CA GLU A 228 5.60 3.51 -15.92
C GLU A 228 4.70 4.76 -15.93
N GLU A 229 5.21 5.93 -16.33
CA GLU A 229 4.38 7.14 -16.48
C GLU A 229 3.32 6.97 -17.58
N GLU A 230 3.62 6.30 -18.70
CA GLU A 230 2.63 5.98 -19.74
C GLU A 230 1.55 5.01 -19.24
N GLU A 231 1.90 3.98 -18.45
CA GLU A 231 0.92 3.06 -17.85
C GLU A 231 0.02 3.75 -16.82
N GLU A 232 0.57 4.65 -15.98
CA GLU A 232 -0.24 5.44 -15.04
C GLU A 232 -1.23 6.38 -15.78
N GLU A 233 -0.81 7.01 -16.89
CA GLU A 233 -1.72 7.83 -17.72
C GLU A 233 -2.84 6.98 -18.36
N GLU A 234 -2.56 5.76 -18.82
CA GLU A 234 -3.59 4.85 -19.36
C GLU A 234 -4.57 4.38 -18.26
N GLU A 235 -4.11 4.09 -17.04
CA GLU A 235 -4.99 3.75 -15.91
C GLU A 235 -5.88 4.93 -15.48
N GLU A 236 -5.36 6.17 -15.47
CA GLU A 236 -6.17 7.36 -15.19
C GLU A 236 -7.24 7.60 -16.27
N GLU A 237 -6.93 7.37 -17.56
CA GLU A 237 -7.94 7.47 -18.64
C GLU A 237 -9.04 6.38 -18.52
N GLU A 238 -8.69 5.14 -18.14
CA GLU A 238 -9.67 4.08 -17.90
C GLU A 238 -10.57 4.38 -16.69
N GLU A 239 -10.02 4.93 -15.59
CA GLU A 239 -10.82 5.36 -14.43
C GLU A 239 -11.78 6.51 -14.77
N GLU A 240 -11.35 7.49 -15.59
CA GLU A 240 -12.24 8.57 -16.06
C GLU A 240 -13.38 8.05 -16.96
N GLU A 241 -13.12 7.07 -17.84
CA GLU A 241 -14.18 6.44 -18.66
C GLU A 241 -15.17 5.64 -17.80
N GLU A 242 -14.71 4.91 -16.77
CA GLU A 242 -15.60 4.19 -15.84
C GLU A 242 -16.47 5.16 -15.00
N GLU A 243 -15.92 6.30 -14.55
CA GLU A 243 -16.69 7.33 -13.84
C GLU A 243 -17.76 7.98 -14.74
N GLU A 244 -17.46 8.24 -16.03
CA GLU A 244 -18.46 8.76 -16.99
C GLU A 244 -19.59 7.75 -17.25
N GLU A 245 -19.28 6.44 -17.37
CA GLU A 245 -20.31 5.40 -17.53
C GLU A 245 -21.19 5.26 -16.27
N GLU A 246 -20.62 5.35 -15.06
CA GLU A 246 -21.40 5.33 -13.81
C GLU A 246 -22.31 6.57 -13.68
N GLU A 247 -21.85 7.77 -14.07
CA GLU A 247 -22.70 8.98 -14.08
C GLU A 247 -23.86 8.88 -15.09
N GLU A 248 -23.63 8.30 -16.28
CA GLU A 248 -24.71 8.06 -17.26
C GLU A 248 -25.75 7.03 -16.74
N GLU A 249 -25.32 5.97 -16.06
CA GLU A 249 -26.23 4.98 -15.46
C GLU A 249 -27.05 5.60 -14.29
N GLU A 250 -26.45 6.46 -13.46
CA GLU A 250 -27.17 7.17 -12.39
C GLU A 250 -28.21 8.16 -12.95
N GLU A 251 -27.90 8.89 -14.04
CA GLU A 251 -28.87 9.77 -14.71
C GLU A 251 -30.05 8.98 -15.32
N GLU A 252 -29.80 7.80 -15.91
CA GLU A 252 -30.89 6.94 -16.43
C GLU A 252 -31.77 6.38 -15.29
N GLU A 253 -31.20 5.98 -14.15
CA GLU A 253 -31.98 5.53 -12.99
C GLU A 253 -32.83 6.67 -12.38
N GLU A 254 -32.30 7.90 -12.30
CA GLU A 254 -33.07 9.06 -11.83
C GLU A 254 -34.25 9.39 -12.78
N GLU A 255 -34.06 9.30 -14.10
CA GLU A 255 -35.16 9.50 -15.07
C GLU A 255 -36.24 8.40 -14.95
N GLU A 256 -35.87 7.14 -14.72
CA GLU A 256 -36.84 6.05 -14.48
C GLU A 256 -37.61 6.24 -13.17
N GLU A 257 -36.95 6.67 -12.08
CA GLU A 257 -37.63 6.96 -10.81
C GLU A 257 -38.61 8.15 -10.94
N GLU A 258 -38.26 9.21 -11.68
CA GLU A 258 -39.18 10.34 -11.94
C GLU A 258 -40.41 9.89 -12.76
N GLU A 259 -40.25 9.01 -13.75
CA GLU A 259 -41.38 8.46 -14.52
C GLU A 259 -42.29 7.56 -13.64
N GLU A 260 -41.73 6.75 -12.74
CA GLU A 260 -42.52 5.93 -11.81
C GLU A 260 -43.29 6.80 -10.79
N GLU A 261 -42.69 7.88 -10.28
CA GLU A 261 -43.39 8.83 -9.38
C GLU A 261 -44.53 9.56 -10.10
N GLU A 262 -44.36 9.97 -11.36
CA GLU A 262 -45.44 10.57 -12.15
C GLU A 262 -46.60 9.58 -12.40
N GLU A 263 -46.31 8.30 -12.67
CA GLU A 263 -47.36 7.27 -12.82
C GLU A 263 -48.10 6.99 -11.50
N GLU A 264 -47.41 6.96 -10.35
CA GLU A 264 -48.06 6.79 -9.03
C GLU A 264 -48.95 8.00 -8.68
N GLU A 265 -48.52 9.24 -8.98
CA GLU A 265 -49.36 10.44 -8.77
C GLU A 265 -50.62 10.42 -9.65
N GLU A 266 -50.53 9.97 -10.91
CA GLU A 266 -51.70 9.82 -11.79
C GLU A 266 -52.68 8.74 -11.27
N GLU A 267 -52.17 7.60 -10.75
CA GLU A 267 -53.03 6.56 -10.16
C GLU A 267 -53.73 7.05 -8.86
N GLU A 268 -53.03 7.80 -8.00
CA GLU A 268 -53.64 8.39 -6.80
C GLU A 268 -54.73 9.42 -7.15
N GLU A 269 -54.53 10.26 -8.18
CA GLU A 269 -55.57 11.20 -8.64
C GLU A 269 -56.80 10.45 -9.20
N GLU A 270 -56.61 9.34 -9.93
CA GLU A 270 -57.75 8.52 -10.41
C GLU A 270 -58.51 7.84 -9.25
N GLU A 271 -57.82 7.34 -8.22
CA GLU A 271 -58.46 6.76 -7.04
C GLU A 271 -59.25 7.81 -6.22
N GLU A 272 -58.72 9.03 -6.06
CA GLU A 272 -59.44 10.12 -5.40
C GLU A 272 -60.71 10.53 -6.18
N GLU A 273 -60.65 10.58 -7.52
CA GLU A 273 -61.84 10.85 -8.35
C GLU A 273 -62.91 9.74 -8.21
N GLU A 274 -62.50 8.46 -8.15
CA GLU A 274 -63.44 7.35 -7.92
C GLU A 274 -64.08 7.40 -6.52
N GLU A 275 -63.32 7.73 -5.46
CA GLU A 275 -63.86 7.90 -4.10
C GLU A 275 -64.86 9.06 -4.01
N GLU A 276 -64.58 10.19 -4.68
CA GLU A 276 -65.53 11.33 -4.73
C GLU A 276 -66.83 10.94 -5.47
N GLU A 277 -66.75 10.16 -6.55
CA GLU A 277 -67.96 9.65 -7.24
C GLU A 277 -68.76 8.69 -6.36
N GLU A 278 -68.12 7.79 -5.60
CA GLU A 278 -68.81 6.89 -4.67
C GLU A 278 -69.49 7.65 -3.51
N GLU A 279 -68.83 8.68 -2.94
CA GLU A 279 -69.44 9.53 -1.90
C GLU A 279 -70.66 10.31 -2.43
N GLU A 280 -70.62 10.82 -3.67
CA GLU A 280 -71.77 11.47 -4.30
C GLU A 280 -72.94 10.49 -4.51
N GLU A 281 -72.67 9.24 -4.91
CA GLU A 281 -73.71 8.20 -5.04
C GLU A 281 -74.33 7.82 -3.69
N GLU A 282 -73.53 7.69 -2.62
CA GLU A 282 -74.04 7.40 -1.26
C GLU A 282 -74.91 8.56 -0.72
N GLU A 283 -74.52 9.82 -0.95
CA GLU A 283 -75.35 10.98 -0.57
C GLU A 283 -76.69 11.00 -1.32
N GLU A 284 -76.71 10.65 -2.62
CA GLU A 284 -77.96 10.53 -3.38
C GLU A 284 -78.86 9.40 -2.84
N GLU A 285 -78.29 8.25 -2.46
CA GLU A 285 -79.07 7.15 -1.85
C GLU A 285 -79.64 7.52 -0.46
N GLU A 286 -78.88 8.23 0.38
CA GLU A 286 -79.37 8.71 1.68
C GLU A 286 -80.50 9.74 1.51
N GLU A 287 -80.42 10.65 0.53
CA GLU A 287 -81.51 11.59 0.23
C GLU A 287 -82.78 10.85 -0.25
N GLU A 288 -82.65 9.78 -1.05
CA GLU A 288 -83.79 8.96 -1.46
C GLU A 288 -84.42 8.20 -0.28
N GLU A 289 -83.61 7.65 0.64
CA GLU A 289 -84.12 6.99 1.86
C GLU A 289 -84.83 7.95 2.80
N GLU A 290 -84.32 9.18 2.99
CA GLU A 290 -85.00 10.21 3.79
C GLU A 290 -86.34 10.62 3.18
N GLU A 291 -86.42 10.74 1.85
CA GLU A 291 -87.70 11.00 1.16
C GLU A 291 -88.70 9.84 1.36
N GLU A 292 -88.25 8.58 1.31
CA GLU A 292 -89.12 7.42 1.58
C GLU A 292 -89.60 7.37 3.04
N GLU A 293 -88.74 7.68 4.02
CA GLU A 293 -89.13 7.73 5.44
C GLU A 293 -90.13 8.87 5.71
N GLU A 294 -89.97 10.04 5.09
CA GLU A 294 -90.95 11.13 5.19
C GLU A 294 -92.32 10.71 4.61
N GLU A 295 -92.35 9.97 3.49
CA GLU A 295 -93.59 9.43 2.93
C GLU A 295 -94.24 8.38 3.87
N GLU A 296 -93.46 7.51 4.50
CA GLU A 296 -93.98 6.52 5.47
C GLU A 296 -94.53 7.20 6.74
N GLU A 297 -93.87 8.23 7.27
CA GLU A 297 -94.38 9.00 8.41
C GLU A 297 -95.70 9.73 8.08
N GLU A 298 -95.83 10.28 6.86
CA GLU A 298 -97.10 10.85 6.40
C GLU A 298 -98.22 9.79 6.34
N GLU A 299 -97.90 8.56 5.89
CA GLU A 299 -98.87 7.45 5.87
C GLU A 299 -99.26 7.00 7.30
N GLU A 300 -98.30 6.92 8.23
CA GLU A 300 -98.59 6.57 9.63
C GLU A 300 -99.42 7.65 10.33
N GLU A 301 -99.19 8.94 10.07
CA GLU A 301 -100.05 10.01 10.57
C GLU A 301 -101.49 9.90 10.02
N GLU A 302 -101.66 9.54 8.74
CA GLU A 302 -102.98 9.25 8.17
C GLU A 302 -103.67 8.04 8.84
N GLU A 303 -102.92 6.99 9.15
CA GLU A 303 -103.43 5.81 9.86
C GLU A 303 -103.80 6.10 11.33
N GLU A 304 -103.00 6.90 12.03
CA GLU A 304 -103.32 7.36 13.39
C GLU A 304 -104.55 8.27 13.42
N GLU A 305 -104.73 9.16 12.42
CA GLU A 305 -105.97 9.92 12.26
C GLU A 305 -107.19 9.00 12.01
N GLU A 306 -107.01 7.90 11.28
CA GLU A 306 -108.04 6.86 11.10
C GLU A 306 -108.33 6.08 12.40
N GLU A 307 -107.32 5.73 13.18
CA GLU A 307 -107.50 5.10 14.50
C GLU A 307 -108.10 6.06 15.53
N GLU A 308 -107.81 7.36 15.48
CA GLU A 308 -108.48 8.39 16.29
C GLU A 308 -109.95 8.57 15.91
N LYS A 309 -110.29 8.43 14.62
CA LYS A 309 -111.69 8.29 14.18
C LYS A 309 -112.33 7.04 14.78
N LYS A 310 -111.61 5.92 14.92
CA LYS A 310 -112.09 4.69 15.59
C LYS A 310 -112.17 4.84 17.12
N LYS A 311 -111.33 5.68 17.76
CA LYS A 311 -111.46 6.17 19.17
C LYS A 311 -112.80 6.88 19.42
N GLN A 312 -113.48 7.39 18.39
CA GLN A 312 -114.80 8.01 18.57
C GLN A 312 -115.97 7.02 18.45
N GLU A 313 -115.81 5.87 17.80
CA GLU A 313 -116.92 4.94 17.55
C GLU A 313 -117.06 3.80 18.58
N SER A 314 -116.00 3.37 19.28
CA SER A 314 -116.05 2.17 20.16
C SER A 314 -116.38 2.43 21.65
N CYS A 315 -116.28 3.66 22.15
CA CYS A 315 -116.71 4.01 23.52
C CYS A 315 -118.18 4.48 23.61
N ALA A 316 -118.90 4.49 22.48
CA ALA A 316 -120.33 4.81 22.38
C ALA A 316 -121.25 3.57 22.47
N ALA A 317 -120.76 2.42 22.93
CA ALA A 317 -121.48 1.15 23.04
C ALA A 317 -121.65 0.62 24.47
#